data_AF-A0A356H904-F1
#
_entry.id   AF-A0A356H904-F1
#
_cell.length_a   1.000
_cell.length_b   1.000
_cell.length_c   1.000
_cell.angle_alpha   90.00
_cell.angle_beta   90.00
_cell.angle_gamma   90.00
#
_symmetry.space_group_name_H-M   'P 1'
#
loop_
_entity.id
_entity.type
_entity.pdbx_description
1 polymer ?
#
loop_
_entity_poly.entity_id
_entity_poly.type
_entity_poly.pdbx_seq_one_letter_code
_entity_poly.pdbx_strand_id
1 'polypeptide(L)'
;MQRKKEKNNNNRPNPIRAFFSETPYAQINSYLAGIVVLVFIYSGIFPPTGTSHPIHSLYTDPVASTGLSRAFSSIIRGNLTLAQNFNPFALRIFLFFLIQLFLRLIFNFVLFHQYLSKKLLLFADVLLSVLLFLWAFFNLIHYQLTMVLE
;
A
#
# COMPACT_ATOMS: atom_id res chain seq x y z
N MET A 1 39.39 -48.92 -10.45
CA MET A 1 38.01 -48.44 -10.72
C MET A 1 37.56 -47.53 -9.58
N GLN A 2 37.77 -46.22 -9.67
CA GLN A 2 37.19 -45.24 -8.74
C GLN A 2 36.26 -44.33 -9.53
N ARG A 3 34.95 -44.61 -9.46
CA ARG A 3 33.91 -43.75 -10.02
C ARG A 3 33.79 -42.49 -9.15
N LYS A 4 34.36 -41.40 -9.64
CA LYS A 4 34.14 -40.03 -9.17
C LYS A 4 32.63 -39.74 -9.31
N LYS A 5 31.89 -39.72 -8.20
CA LYS A 5 30.50 -39.26 -8.17
C LYS A 5 30.50 -37.75 -8.37
N GLU A 6 30.28 -37.30 -9.60
CA GLU A 6 29.86 -35.92 -9.87
C GLU A 6 28.54 -35.66 -9.14
N LYS A 7 28.63 -34.98 -8.00
CA LYS A 7 27.48 -34.28 -7.42
C LYS A 7 27.16 -33.11 -8.34
N ASN A 8 26.34 -33.36 -9.36
CA ASN A 8 25.72 -32.32 -10.16
C ASN A 8 24.68 -31.62 -9.28
N ASN A 9 25.16 -30.70 -8.43
CA ASN A 9 24.33 -29.87 -7.57
C ASN A 9 23.74 -28.75 -8.42
N ASN A 10 22.79 -29.10 -9.26
CA ASN A 10 22.07 -28.18 -10.15
C ASN A 10 21.03 -27.34 -9.38
N ASN A 11 21.40 -26.89 -8.18
CA ASN A 11 20.59 -26.06 -7.31
C ASN A 11 20.78 -24.59 -7.72
N ARG A 12 20.48 -24.27 -8.99
CA ARG A 12 20.46 -22.87 -9.43
C ARG A 12 19.29 -22.21 -8.69
N PRO A 13 19.52 -21.19 -7.85
CA PRO A 13 18.45 -20.52 -7.15
C PRO A 13 17.46 -19.96 -8.18
N ASN A 14 16.16 -20.10 -7.90
CA ASN A 14 15.11 -19.51 -8.75
C ASN A 14 15.45 -18.01 -8.97
N PRO A 15 15.45 -17.52 -10.22
CA PRO A 15 15.85 -16.14 -10.54
C PRO A 15 15.08 -15.10 -9.74
N ILE A 16 13.82 -15.38 -9.39
CA ILE A 16 12.99 -14.51 -8.54
C ILE A 16 13.55 -14.46 -7.11
N ARG A 17 13.91 -15.61 -6.54
CA ARG A 17 14.49 -15.68 -5.18
C ARG A 17 15.86 -15.01 -5.12
N ALA A 18 16.70 -15.21 -6.14
CA ALA A 18 18.00 -14.55 -6.25
C ALA A 18 17.85 -13.02 -6.34
N PHE A 19 16.91 -12.53 -7.16
CA PHE A 19 16.62 -11.10 -7.30
C PHE A 19 16.22 -10.45 -5.96
N PHE A 20 15.32 -11.09 -5.22
CA PHE A 20 14.90 -10.58 -3.91
C PHE A 20 16.00 -10.66 -2.86
N SER A 21 16.89 -11.67 -2.88
CA SER A 21 18.01 -11.72 -1.93
C SER A 21 19.07 -10.65 -2.19
N GLU A 22 19.27 -10.26 -3.45
CA GLU A 22 20.32 -9.31 -3.84
C GLU A 22 19.88 -7.85 -3.77
N THR A 23 18.57 -7.59 -3.68
CA THR A 23 18.02 -6.24 -3.67
C THR A 23 17.07 -6.02 -2.49
N PRO A 24 17.57 -5.53 -1.34
CA PRO A 24 16.74 -5.21 -0.17
C PRO A 24 15.57 -4.28 -0.51
N TYR A 25 15.77 -3.36 -1.47
CA TYR A 25 14.73 -2.48 -1.98
C TYR A 25 13.53 -3.21 -2.58
N ALA A 26 13.76 -4.27 -3.39
CA ALA A 26 12.67 -5.04 -3.98
C ALA A 26 11.87 -5.81 -2.91
N GLN A 27 12.54 -6.27 -1.85
CA GLN A 27 11.87 -6.91 -0.71
C GLN A 27 10.96 -5.91 0.01
N ILE A 28 11.48 -4.71 0.33
CA ILE A 28 10.71 -3.64 0.98
C ILE A 28 9.48 -3.30 0.14
N ASN A 29 9.66 -3.06 -1.16
CA ASN A 29 8.54 -2.75 -2.04
C ASN A 29 7.47 -3.85 -2.07
N SER A 30 7.90 -5.11 -2.03
CA SER A 30 6.99 -6.26 -2.02
C SER A 30 6.21 -6.37 -0.72
N TYR A 31 6.86 -6.13 0.43
CA TYR A 31 6.16 -6.11 1.72
C TYR A 31 5.16 -4.95 1.81
N LEU A 32 5.55 -3.76 1.37
CA LEU A 32 4.64 -2.61 1.34
C LEU A 32 3.45 -2.85 0.41
N ALA A 33 3.69 -3.38 -0.80
CA ALA A 33 2.62 -3.76 -1.71
C ALA A 33 1.69 -4.81 -1.08
N GLY A 34 2.25 -5.83 -0.42
CA GLY A 34 1.50 -6.85 0.29
C GLY A 34 0.59 -6.29 1.39
N ILE A 35 1.12 -5.38 2.21
CA ILE A 35 0.32 -4.70 3.27
C ILE A 35 -0.84 -3.92 2.65
N VAL A 36 -0.60 -3.17 1.57
CA VAL A 36 -1.67 -2.41 0.89
C VAL A 36 -2.74 -3.35 0.31
N VAL A 37 -2.33 -4.46 -0.29
CA VAL A 37 -3.27 -5.49 -0.78
C VAL A 37 -4.11 -6.05 0.38
N LEU A 38 -3.52 -6.32 1.55
CA LEU A 38 -4.27 -6.77 2.72
C LEU A 38 -5.30 -5.74 3.18
N VAL A 39 -4.99 -4.44 3.14
CA VAL A 39 -5.95 -3.37 3.46
C VAL A 39 -7.13 -3.37 2.48
N PHE A 40 -6.88 -3.58 1.18
CA PHE A 40 -7.94 -3.69 0.18
C PHE A 40 -8.77 -4.96 0.34
N ILE A 41 -8.13 -6.10 0.60
CA ILE A 41 -8.84 -7.36 0.87
C ILE A 41 -9.75 -7.20 2.09
N TYR A 42 -9.22 -6.66 3.20
CA TYR A 42 -10.01 -6.36 4.39
C TYR A 42 -11.23 -5.49 4.04
N SER A 43 -11.00 -4.39 3.33
CA SER A 43 -12.07 -3.46 2.94
C SER A 43 -13.10 -4.10 1.99
N GLY A 44 -12.68 -5.07 1.17
CA GLY A 44 -13.56 -5.83 0.28
C GLY A 44 -14.40 -6.87 1.02
N ILE A 45 -13.85 -7.54 2.03
CA ILE A 45 -14.55 -8.58 2.81
C ILE A 45 -15.61 -7.96 3.72
N PHE A 46 -15.27 -6.90 4.46
CA PHE A 46 -16.18 -6.35 5.46
C PHE A 46 -17.17 -5.34 4.83
N PRO A 47 -18.49 -5.49 5.07
CA PRO A 47 -19.53 -4.68 4.43
C PRO A 47 -19.62 -3.28 5.06
N PRO A 48 -19.82 -2.19 4.30
CA PRO A 48 -19.73 -0.79 4.77
C PRO A 48 -20.76 -0.41 5.84
N THR A 49 -21.92 -1.08 5.84
CA THR A 49 -23.05 -0.87 6.74
C THR A 49 -23.40 -2.19 7.44
N GLY A 50 -23.93 -2.10 8.67
CA GLY A 50 -24.33 -3.24 9.49
C GLY A 50 -23.59 -3.34 10.82
N THR A 51 -24.11 -4.17 11.72
CA THR A 51 -23.54 -4.45 13.06
C THR A 51 -22.23 -5.25 13.01
N SER A 52 -21.84 -5.72 11.83
CA SER A 52 -20.70 -6.62 11.59
C SER A 52 -19.43 -5.89 11.11
N HIS A 53 -19.34 -4.56 11.25
CA HIS A 53 -18.10 -3.84 10.97
C HIS A 53 -17.16 -3.96 12.17
N PRO A 54 -16.04 -4.68 12.08
CA PRO A 54 -15.29 -5.09 13.27
C PRO A 54 -14.48 -3.94 13.89
N ILE A 55 -14.21 -2.86 13.14
CA ILE A 55 -13.43 -1.72 13.63
C ILE A 55 -14.35 -0.52 13.83
N HIS A 56 -14.73 -0.30 15.09
CA HIS A 56 -15.41 0.92 15.53
C HIS A 56 -14.41 2.05 15.81
N SER A 57 -14.86 3.31 15.79
CA SER A 57 -14.01 4.42 16.25
C SER A 57 -13.71 4.24 17.73
N LEU A 58 -12.43 4.41 18.10
CA LEU A 58 -12.03 4.41 19.51
C LEU A 58 -12.58 5.64 20.26
N TYR A 59 -12.80 6.74 19.53
CA TYR A 59 -13.34 7.97 20.06
C TYR A 59 -14.86 7.99 19.94
N THR A 60 -15.50 8.48 21.02
CA THR A 60 -16.92 8.79 21.07
C THR A 60 -17.27 9.95 20.15
N ASP A 61 -16.34 10.92 20.04
CA ASP A 61 -16.46 12.08 19.16
C ASP A 61 -15.86 11.80 17.78
N PRO A 62 -16.48 12.34 16.71
CA PRO A 62 -15.97 12.15 15.35
C PRO A 62 -14.65 12.92 15.16
N VAL A 63 -13.54 12.17 15.10
CA VAL A 63 -12.23 12.67 14.65
C VAL A 63 -12.09 12.58 13.13
N ALA A 64 -11.07 13.22 12.56
CA ALA A 64 -10.85 13.28 11.11
C ALA A 64 -10.78 11.90 10.43
N SER A 65 -10.34 10.87 11.15
CA SER A 65 -10.20 9.50 10.69
C SER A 65 -11.45 8.63 10.87
N THR A 66 -12.48 9.12 11.57
CA THR A 66 -13.71 8.36 11.82
C THR A 66 -14.36 7.98 10.50
N GLY A 67 -14.75 6.70 10.39
CA GLY A 67 -15.42 6.18 9.20
C GLY A 67 -14.52 5.83 8.01
N LEU A 68 -13.19 6.02 8.08
CA LEU A 68 -12.28 5.69 6.97
C LEU A 68 -12.39 4.24 6.49
N SER A 69 -12.39 3.26 7.41
CA SER A 69 -12.50 1.84 7.06
C SER A 69 -13.82 1.53 6.34
N ARG A 70 -14.92 2.16 6.79
CA ARG A 70 -16.24 2.03 6.15
C ARG A 70 -16.26 2.67 4.77
N ALA A 71 -15.66 3.85 4.65
CA ALA A 71 -15.52 4.56 3.38
C ALA A 71 -14.70 3.75 2.36
N PHE A 72 -13.58 3.16 2.76
CA PHE A 72 -12.77 2.29 1.89
C PHE A 72 -13.57 1.09 1.40
N SER A 73 -14.32 0.45 2.30
CA SER A 73 -15.23 -0.64 1.97
C SER A 73 -16.32 -0.22 0.97
N SER A 74 -16.86 1.00 1.08
CA SER A 74 -17.81 1.57 0.11
C SER A 74 -17.15 1.86 -1.25
N ILE A 75 -15.92 2.38 -1.25
CA ILE A 75 -15.15 2.68 -2.48
C ILE A 75 -14.90 1.40 -3.27
N ILE A 76 -14.45 0.31 -2.62
CA ILE A 76 -14.21 -0.98 -3.29
C ILE A 76 -15.49 -1.54 -3.92
N ARG A 77 -16.66 -1.26 -3.32
CA ARG A 77 -17.98 -1.66 -3.84
C ARG A 77 -18.55 -0.69 -4.88
N GLY A 78 -17.79 0.34 -5.27
CA GLY A 78 -18.21 1.33 -6.26
C GLY A 78 -19.19 2.39 -5.74
N ASN A 79 -19.50 2.42 -4.44
CA ASN A 79 -20.42 3.40 -3.87
C ASN A 79 -19.67 4.61 -3.31
N LEU A 80 -19.29 5.53 -4.20
CA LEU A 80 -18.52 6.73 -3.85
C LEU A 80 -19.34 7.73 -3.01
N THR A 81 -20.64 7.84 -3.25
CA THR A 81 -21.52 8.72 -2.47
C THR A 81 -21.58 8.27 -1.01
N LEU A 82 -21.77 6.97 -0.77
CA LEU A 82 -21.76 6.42 0.58
C LEU A 82 -20.37 6.54 1.23
N ALA A 83 -19.29 6.41 0.46
CA ALA A 83 -17.95 6.62 0.97
C ALA A 83 -17.72 8.06 1.47
N GLN A 84 -18.18 9.05 0.71
CA GLN A 84 -18.10 10.46 1.10
C GLN A 84 -18.91 10.76 2.37
N ASN A 85 -20.09 10.12 2.50
CA ASN A 85 -20.90 10.23 3.72
C ASN A 85 -20.21 9.63 4.94
N PHE A 86 -19.41 8.58 4.78
CA PHE A 86 -18.64 8.00 5.88
C PHE A 86 -17.41 8.83 6.25
N ASN A 87 -16.67 9.31 5.26
CA ASN A 87 -15.54 10.18 5.49
C ASN A 87 -15.22 10.99 4.21
N PRO A 88 -15.27 12.34 4.26
CA PRO A 88 -15.06 13.18 3.08
C PRO A 88 -13.62 13.12 2.53
N PHE A 89 -12.65 12.69 3.34
CA PHE A 89 -11.24 12.60 2.96
C PHE A 89 -10.87 11.22 2.37
N ALA A 90 -11.72 10.21 2.54
CA ALA A 90 -11.41 8.83 2.21
C ALA A 90 -10.98 8.61 0.76
N LEU A 91 -11.59 9.31 -0.20
CA LEU A 91 -11.30 9.10 -1.62
C LEU A 91 -9.83 9.42 -1.94
N ARG A 92 -9.29 10.52 -1.42
CA ARG A 92 -7.89 10.91 -1.66
C ARG A 92 -6.92 9.93 -1.01
N ILE A 93 -7.23 9.48 0.20
CA ILE A 93 -6.39 8.53 0.93
C ILE A 93 -6.44 7.15 0.28
N PHE A 94 -7.61 6.72 -0.20
CA PHE A 94 -7.75 5.48 -0.97
C PHE A 94 -6.90 5.54 -2.25
N LEU A 95 -6.97 6.66 -2.99
CA LEU A 95 -6.14 6.87 -4.17
C LEU A 95 -4.64 6.88 -3.84
N PHE A 96 -4.24 7.44 -2.70
CA PHE A 96 -2.85 7.33 -2.24
C PHE A 96 -2.41 5.88 -2.13
N PHE A 97 -3.15 5.04 -1.41
CA PHE A 97 -2.80 3.62 -1.29
C PHE A 97 -2.83 2.90 -2.64
N LEU A 98 -3.80 3.20 -3.50
CA LEU A 98 -3.92 2.58 -4.81
C LEU A 98 -2.72 2.95 -5.72
N ILE A 99 -2.39 4.23 -5.79
CA ILE A 99 -1.24 4.71 -6.57
C ILE A 99 0.05 4.15 -5.98
N GLN A 100 0.19 4.13 -4.65
CA GLN A 100 1.35 3.53 -3.98
C GLN A 100 1.51 2.05 -4.36
N LEU A 101 0.43 1.26 -4.37
CA LEU A 101 0.48 -0.13 -4.80
C LEU A 101 1.03 -0.26 -6.24
N PHE A 102 0.51 0.53 -7.18
CA PHE A 102 1.00 0.52 -8.56
C PHE A 102 2.46 0.97 -8.67
N LEU A 103 2.88 1.98 -7.91
CA LEU A 103 4.28 2.41 -7.89
C LEU A 103 5.23 1.31 -7.42
N ARG A 104 4.87 0.55 -6.37
CA ARG A 104 5.68 -0.59 -5.90
C ARG A 104 5.82 -1.65 -6.98
N LEU A 105 4.73 -1.96 -7.70
CA LEU A 105 4.72 -2.93 -8.80
C LEU A 105 5.56 -2.43 -9.98
N ILE A 106 5.39 -1.17 -10.39
CA ILE A 106 6.13 -0.55 -11.50
C ILE A 106 7.62 -0.48 -11.16
N PHE A 107 8.00 -0.02 -9.98
CA PHE A 107 9.42 0.09 -9.60
C PHE A 107 10.09 -1.27 -9.44
N ASN A 108 9.39 -2.28 -8.91
CA ASN A 108 9.91 -3.65 -8.91
C ASN A 108 10.08 -4.19 -10.34
N PHE A 109 9.13 -3.92 -11.24
CA PHE A 109 9.21 -4.32 -12.64
C PHE A 109 10.38 -3.65 -13.37
N VAL A 110 10.54 -2.32 -13.19
CA VAL A 110 11.64 -1.52 -13.78
C VAL A 110 12.99 -1.98 -13.23
N LEU A 111 13.08 -2.27 -11.93
CA LEU A 111 14.29 -2.78 -11.29
C LEU A 111 14.65 -4.18 -11.79
N PHE A 112 13.67 -5.07 -11.97
CA PHE A 112 13.89 -6.42 -12.49
C PHE A 112 14.45 -6.40 -13.92
N HIS A 113 13.93 -5.52 -14.78
CA HIS A 113 14.40 -5.35 -16.16
C HIS A 113 15.61 -4.42 -16.29
N GLN A 114 16.11 -3.85 -15.19
CA GLN A 114 17.25 -2.94 -15.15
C GLN A 114 17.13 -1.72 -16.09
N TYR A 115 15.91 -1.23 -16.36
CA TYR A 115 15.70 -0.10 -17.27
C TYR A 115 16.25 1.24 -16.74
N LEU A 116 16.37 1.38 -15.42
CA LEU A 116 16.86 2.59 -14.76
C LEU A 116 17.92 2.27 -13.72
N SER A 117 18.77 3.27 -13.44
CA SER A 117 19.73 3.16 -12.34
C SER A 117 19.01 3.07 -10.98
N LYS A 118 19.55 2.24 -10.08
CA LYS A 118 18.99 2.02 -8.73
C LYS A 118 18.84 3.33 -7.94
N LYS A 119 19.80 4.25 -8.07
CA LYS A 119 19.80 5.56 -7.39
C LYS A 119 18.66 6.45 -7.87
N LEU A 120 18.47 6.55 -9.18
CA LEU A 120 17.40 7.36 -9.77
C LEU A 120 16.02 6.79 -9.41
N LEU A 121 15.87 5.46 -9.46
CA LEU A 121 14.64 4.78 -9.09
C LEU A 121 14.27 5.05 -7.62
N LEU A 122 15.23 4.92 -6.70
CA LEU A 122 15.01 5.20 -5.28
C LEU A 122 14.66 6.68 -5.03
N PHE A 123 15.36 7.60 -5.68
CA PHE A 123 15.08 9.02 -5.54
C PHE A 123 13.67 9.37 -6.04
N ALA A 124 13.30 8.89 -7.23
CA ALA A 124 11.99 9.11 -7.81
C ALA A 124 10.87 8.52 -6.94
N ASP A 125 11.11 7.34 -6.37
CA ASP A 125 10.16 6.68 -5.46
C ASP A 125 9.89 7.48 -4.19
N VAL A 126 10.95 7.91 -3.50
CA VAL A 126 10.83 8.72 -2.29
C VAL A 126 10.13 10.04 -2.62
N LEU A 127 10.57 10.74 -3.65
CA LEU A 127 10.01 12.03 -4.04
C LEU A 127 8.51 11.92 -4.38
N LEU A 128 8.15 10.97 -5.23
CA LEU A 128 6.76 10.78 -5.64
C LEU A 128 5.88 10.34 -4.47
N SER A 129 6.40 9.50 -3.57
CA SER A 129 5.69 9.05 -2.38
C SER A 129 5.43 10.19 -1.40
N VAL A 130 6.41 11.07 -1.17
CA VAL A 130 6.25 12.25 -0.32
C VAL A 130 5.23 13.23 -0.92
N LEU A 131 5.32 13.51 -2.21
CA LEU A 131 4.37 14.41 -2.89
C LEU A 131 2.93 13.87 -2.84
N LEU A 132 2.75 12.57 -3.10
CA LEU A 132 1.45 11.91 -3.01
C LEU A 132 0.91 11.92 -1.57
N PHE A 133 1.77 11.68 -0.58
CA PHE A 133 1.38 11.73 0.83
C PHE A 133 0.87 13.12 1.20
N LEU A 134 1.64 14.17 0.88
CA LEU A 134 1.24 15.54 1.15
C LEU A 134 -0.08 15.87 0.47
N TRP A 135 -0.23 15.56 -0.82
CA TRP A 135 -1.48 15.81 -1.55
C TRP A 135 -2.70 15.09 -0.96
N ALA A 136 -2.54 13.80 -0.60
CA ALA A 136 -3.66 12.99 -0.14
C ALA A 136 -4.08 13.29 1.30
N PHE A 137 -3.11 13.51 2.19
CA PHE A 137 -3.36 13.69 3.62
C PHE A 137 -3.49 15.15 4.05
N PHE A 138 -3.17 16.13 3.19
CA PHE A 138 -3.25 17.55 3.53
C PHE A 138 -4.59 17.95 4.16
N ASN A 139 -5.71 17.60 3.52
CA ASN A 139 -7.04 17.97 4.02
C ASN A 139 -7.35 17.34 5.39
N LEU A 140 -6.94 16.08 5.60
CA LEU A 140 -7.18 15.37 6.85
C LEU A 140 -6.34 15.97 7.98
N ILE A 141 -5.06 16.27 7.72
CA ILE A 141 -4.15 16.90 8.69
C ILE A 141 -4.65 18.29 9.06
N HIS A 142 -5.02 19.10 8.06
CA HIS A 142 -5.55 20.44 8.27
C HIS A 142 -6.80 20.41 9.16
N TYR A 143 -7.76 19.54 8.84
CA TYR A 143 -9.00 19.41 9.63
C TYR A 143 -8.74 18.94 11.07
N GLN A 144 -7.80 18.01 11.27
CA GLN A 144 -7.46 17.55 12.61
C GLN A 144 -6.75 18.64 13.43
N LEU A 145 -5.90 19.46 12.80
CA LEU A 145 -5.22 20.57 13.48
C LEU A 145 -6.21 21.66 13.89
N THR A 146 -7.18 22.01 13.03
CA THR A 146 -8.21 22.99 13.39
C THR A 146 -9.04 22.52 14.59
N MET A 147 -9.41 21.24 14.64
CA MET A 147 -10.16 20.68 15.77
C MET A 147 -9.39 20.62 17.09
N VAL A 148 -8.05 20.67 17.06
CA VAL A 148 -7.21 20.61 18.28
C VAL A 148 -6.86 22.00 18.81
N LEU A 149 -6.88 23.01 17.94
CA LEU A 149 -6.53 24.39 18.26
C LEU A 149 -7.74 25.24 18.70
N GLU A 150 -8.95 24.75 18.46
CA GLU A 150 -10.23 25.29 18.98
C GLU A 150 -10.58 24.67 20.33
#